data_AF-A0A1G9I739-F1
#
_entry.id   AF-A0A1G9I739-F1
#
_cell.length_a   1.000
_cell.length_b   1.000
_cell.length_c   1.000
_cell.angle_alpha   90.00
_cell.angle_beta   90.00
_cell.angle_gamma   90.00
#
_symmetry.space_group_name_H-M   'P 1'
#
loop_
_entity.id
_entity.type
_entity.pdbx_description
1 polymer ?
#
loop_
_entity_poly.entity_id
_entity_poly.type
_entity_poly.pdbx_seq_one_letter_code
_entity_poly.pdbx_strand_id
1 'polypeptide(L)'
;MPKREITPMQVPGEERAVLWLTAVGHLPKGTVVKAPGTLGPLMEYGVLEAITVDSGGVTTWLAEPHTWTDHGPRIRDAVRLAVDLEGWETA
;
A
#
# COMPACT_ATOMS: atom_id res chain seq x y z
N MET A 1 20.64 4.71 -6.10
CA MET A 1 20.14 3.79 -5.06
C MET A 1 19.49 2.60 -5.75
N PRO A 2 19.77 1.34 -5.37
CA PRO A 2 19.05 0.21 -5.93
C PRO A 2 17.55 0.35 -5.64
N LYS A 3 16.71 0.02 -6.62
CA LYS A 3 15.26 0.08 -6.50
C LYS A 3 14.83 -0.93 -5.42
N ARG A 4 14.08 -0.51 -4.40
CA ARG A 4 13.54 -1.44 -3.40
C ARG A 4 12.72 -2.54 -4.08
N GLU A 5 13.00 -3.78 -3.74
CA GLU A 5 12.22 -4.93 -4.20
C GLU A 5 10.86 -4.95 -3.48
N ILE A 6 9.81 -5.21 -4.26
CA ILE A 6 8.44 -5.32 -3.77
C ILE A 6 7.73 -6.42 -4.55
N THR A 7 7.20 -7.40 -3.82
CA THR A 7 6.56 -8.58 -4.40
C THR A 7 5.07 -8.57 -4.08
N PRO A 8 4.18 -8.51 -5.09
CA PRO A 8 2.74 -8.61 -4.85
C PRO A 8 2.36 -10.04 -4.47
N MET A 9 1.46 -10.15 -3.48
CA MET A 9 0.79 -11.38 -3.09
C MET A 9 -0.70 -11.13 -2.98
N GLN A 10 -1.50 -12.08 -3.46
CA GLN A 10 -2.93 -12.09 -3.22
C GLN A 10 -3.20 -12.36 -1.74
N VAL A 11 -4.19 -11.66 -1.19
CA VAL A 11 -4.71 -11.93 0.14
C VAL A 11 -5.82 -12.97 0.02
N PRO A 12 -5.73 -14.15 0.67
CA PRO A 12 -6.74 -15.19 0.55
C PRO A 12 -8.13 -14.70 0.96
N GLY A 13 -9.13 -14.92 0.11
CA GLY A 13 -10.51 -14.50 0.35
C GLY A 13 -10.81 -13.02 0.10
N GLU A 14 -9.79 -12.22 -0.26
CA GLU A 14 -9.89 -10.76 -0.39
C GLU A 14 -9.44 -10.33 -1.80
N GLU A 15 -10.32 -10.47 -2.80
CA GLU A 15 -9.97 -10.19 -4.22
C GLU A 15 -9.58 -8.72 -4.47
N ARG A 16 -10.07 -7.81 -3.64
CA ARG A 16 -9.78 -6.37 -3.72
C ARG A 16 -8.49 -5.99 -3.01
N ALA A 17 -7.81 -6.93 -2.37
CA ALA A 17 -6.62 -6.68 -1.57
C ALA A 17 -5.36 -7.27 -2.21
N VAL A 18 -4.26 -6.53 -2.11
CA VAL A 18 -2.92 -7.01 -2.45
C VAL A 18 -1.99 -6.69 -1.30
N LEU A 19 -1.27 -7.72 -0.84
CA LEU A 19 -0.14 -7.59 0.06
C LEU A 19 1.12 -7.32 -0.77
N TRP A 20 1.77 -6.20 -0.50
CA TRP A 20 3.05 -5.84 -1.07
C TRP A 20 4.17 -6.22 -0.11
N LEU A 21 4.74 -7.41 -0.30
CA LEU A 21 5.86 -7.88 0.50
C LEU A 21 7.09 -7.03 0.26
N THR A 22 7.59 -6.42 1.33
CA THR A 22 8.85 -5.67 1.36
C THR A 22 9.27 -5.40 2.80
N ALA A 23 10.49 -4.93 3.02
CA ALA A 23 10.97 -4.60 4.36
C ALA A 23 10.27 -3.35 4.89
N VAL A 24 9.44 -3.52 5.93
CA VAL A 24 8.63 -2.47 6.56
C VAL A 24 8.82 -2.41 8.09
N GLY A 25 9.94 -2.94 8.60
CA GLY A 25 10.20 -3.03 10.04
C GLY A 25 10.27 -1.67 10.75
N HIS A 26 10.61 -0.61 10.02
CA HIS A 26 10.71 0.76 10.53
C HIS A 26 9.40 1.55 10.47
N LEU A 27 8.36 1.02 9.85
CA LEU A 27 7.07 1.71 9.70
C LEU A 27 6.14 1.42 10.90
N PRO A 28 5.29 2.39 11.30
CA PRO A 28 4.27 2.16 12.30
C PRO A 28 3.30 1.07 11.80
N LYS A 29 2.86 0.19 12.71
CA LYS A 29 1.96 -0.93 12.40
C LYS A 29 0.51 -0.54 12.60
N GLY A 30 -0.38 -1.23 11.90
CA GLY A 30 -1.83 -1.05 12.00
C GLY A 30 -2.46 -0.41 10.78
N THR A 31 -3.68 0.10 10.96
CA THR A 31 -4.46 0.73 9.90
C THR A 31 -3.92 2.13 9.65
N VAL A 32 -3.56 2.42 8.40
CA VAL A 32 -2.95 3.69 8.01
C VAL A 32 -4.03 4.75 7.94
N VAL A 33 -3.83 5.85 8.67
CA VAL A 33 -4.69 7.04 8.61
C VAL A 33 -4.07 8.15 7.75
N LYS A 34 -2.76 8.07 7.51
CA LYS A 34 -2.02 8.97 6.63
C LYS A 34 -0.82 8.27 6.02
N ALA A 35 -0.68 8.37 4.71
CA ALA A 35 0.45 7.83 3.97
C ALA A 35 1.17 8.93 3.19
N PRO A 36 2.52 8.92 3.15
CA PRO A 36 3.28 9.88 2.36
C PRO A 36 3.26 9.56 0.86
N GLY A 37 3.67 10.55 0.06
CA GLY A 37 3.78 10.42 -1.39
C GLY A 37 2.42 10.15 -2.05
N THR A 38 2.43 9.39 -3.14
CA THR A 38 1.23 9.14 -3.95
C THR A 38 0.17 8.29 -3.25
N LEU A 39 0.50 7.57 -2.17
CA LEU A 39 -0.49 6.79 -1.42
C LEU A 39 -1.52 7.67 -0.72
N GLY A 40 -1.11 8.80 -0.15
CA GLY A 40 -2.04 9.74 0.51
C GLY A 40 -3.18 10.17 -0.43
N PRO A 41 -2.88 10.76 -1.60
CA PRO A 41 -3.92 11.10 -2.57
C PRO A 41 -4.74 9.92 -3.08
N LEU A 42 -4.16 8.71 -3.18
CA LEU A 42 -4.93 7.52 -3.57
C LEU A 42 -5.97 7.12 -2.52
N MET A 43 -5.68 7.34 -1.24
CA MET A 43 -6.66 7.19 -0.15
C MET A 43 -7.69 8.33 -0.19
N GLU A 44 -7.23 9.58 -0.29
CA GLU A 44 -8.09 10.78 -0.27
C GLU A 44 -9.11 10.78 -1.42
N TYR A 45 -8.70 10.37 -2.62
CA TYR A 45 -9.57 10.29 -3.80
C TYR A 45 -10.38 8.99 -3.87
N GLY A 46 -10.29 8.13 -2.86
CA GLY A 46 -11.07 6.89 -2.79
C GLY A 46 -10.69 5.85 -3.84
N VAL A 47 -9.44 5.84 -4.33
CA VAL A 47 -8.94 4.71 -5.13
C VAL A 47 -8.59 3.54 -4.23
N LEU A 48 -7.97 3.84 -3.08
CA LEU A 48 -7.70 2.89 -2.02
C LEU A 48 -8.69 3.15 -0.88
N GLU A 49 -9.48 2.14 -0.52
CA GLU A 49 -10.40 2.24 0.62
C GLU A 49 -9.70 1.99 1.95
N ALA A 50 -8.61 1.21 1.95
CA ALA A 50 -7.83 0.93 3.13
C ALA A 50 -6.36 0.63 2.80
N ILE A 51 -5.49 0.92 3.76
CA ILE A 51 -4.11 0.47 3.78
C ILE A 51 -3.78 0.00 5.19
N THR A 52 -3.10 -1.14 5.32
CA THR A 52 -2.52 -1.60 6.59
C THR A 52 -1.02 -1.82 6.44
N VAL A 53 -0.29 -1.66 7.54
CA VAL A 53 1.12 -2.04 7.65
C VAL A 53 1.24 -3.13 8.70
N ASP A 54 1.70 -4.30 8.28
CA ASP A 54 1.93 -5.45 9.15
C ASP A 54 3.41 -5.86 9.11
N SER A 55 3.77 -6.96 9.76
CA SER A 55 5.16 -7.46 9.78
C SER A 55 5.65 -7.88 8.39
N GLY A 56 4.77 -8.39 7.53
CA GLY A 56 5.10 -8.91 6.20
C GLY A 56 5.19 -7.84 5.10
N GLY A 57 4.58 -6.68 5.27
CA GLY A 57 4.51 -5.67 4.21
C GLY A 57 3.38 -4.66 4.41
N VAL A 58 3.01 -4.03 3.30
CA VAL A 58 1.87 -3.11 3.22
C VAL A 58 0.74 -3.83 2.49
N THR A 59 -0.45 -3.88 3.05
CA THR A 59 -1.64 -4.38 2.33
C THR A 59 -2.49 -3.20 1.91
N THR A 60 -2.97 -3.22 0.67
CA THR A 60 -3.86 -2.17 0.13
C THR A 60 -5.13 -2.79 -0.40
N TRP A 61 -6.27 -2.16 -0.15
CA TRP A 61 -7.57 -2.53 -0.68
C TRP A 61 -8.04 -1.48 -1.68
N LEU A 62 -8.41 -1.90 -2.89
CA LEU A 62 -9.02 -1.01 -3.88
C LEU A 62 -10.48 -0.73 -3.51
N ALA A 63 -10.93 0.51 -3.61
CA ALA A 63 -12.36 0.82 -3.53
C ALA A 63 -13.09 0.48 -4.84
N GLU A 64 -14.39 0.17 -4.79
CA GLU A 64 -15.20 0.06 -6.00
C GLU A 64 -15.32 1.40 -6.73
N PRO A 65 -15.34 1.43 -8.08
CA PRO A 65 -15.33 0.31 -9.04
C PRO A 65 -13.92 -0.05 -9.56
N HIS A 66 -12.85 0.38 -8.88
CA HIS A 66 -11.48 0.24 -9.39
C HIS A 66 -11.04 -1.22 -9.52
N THR A 67 -10.16 -1.48 -10.50
CA THR A 67 -9.59 -2.81 -10.76
C THR A 67 -8.06 -2.81 -10.63
N TRP A 68 -7.49 -3.96 -10.27
CA TRP A 68 -6.03 -4.15 -10.19
C TRP A 68 -5.35 -4.08 -11.55
N THR A 69 -6.07 -4.44 -12.63
CA THR A 69 -5.56 -4.31 -14.00
C THR A 69 -5.24 -2.84 -14.34
N ASP A 70 -6.11 -1.92 -13.92
CA ASP A 70 -5.97 -0.49 -14.25
C ASP A 70 -4.99 0.22 -13.31
N HIS A 71 -5.04 -0.08 -12.00
CA HIS A 71 -4.31 0.67 -10.98
C HIS A 71 -3.08 -0.04 -10.41
N GLY A 72 -2.93 -1.35 -10.63
CA GLY A 72 -1.91 -2.19 -9.99
C GLY A 72 -0.48 -1.70 -10.18
N PRO A 73 -0.01 -1.42 -11.41
CA PRO A 73 1.35 -0.90 -11.64
C PRO A 73 1.61 0.43 -10.93
N ARG A 74 0.63 1.34 -10.92
CA ARG A 74 0.74 2.65 -10.25
C ARG A 74 0.78 2.50 -8.73
N ILE A 75 -0.07 1.65 -8.15
CA ILE A 75 -0.12 1.40 -6.71
C ILE A 75 1.17 0.72 -6.24
N ARG A 76 1.67 -0.30 -6.97
CA ARG A 76 2.95 -0.95 -6.69
C ARG A 76 4.09 0.07 -6.59
N ASP A 77 4.16 0.99 -7.55
CA ASP A 77 5.18 2.03 -7.59
C ASP A 77 5.01 3.07 -6.48
N ALA A 78 3.76 3.44 -6.15
CA ALA A 78 3.45 4.31 -5.03
C ALA A 78 3.87 3.69 -3.69
N VAL A 79 3.53 2.43 -3.43
CA VAL A 79 3.95 1.71 -2.22
C VAL A 79 5.46 1.63 -2.15
N ARG A 80 6.13 1.21 -3.23
CA ARG A 80 7.60 1.09 -3.29
C ARG A 80 8.31 2.38 -2.90
N LEU A 81 7.79 3.53 -3.33
CA LEU A 81 8.36 4.83 -2.97
C LEU A 81 7.99 5.23 -1.54
N ALA A 82 6.72 5.09 -1.16
CA ALA A 82 6.22 5.56 0.13
C ALA A 82 6.87 4.88 1.33
N VAL A 83 7.25 3.60 1.22
CA VAL A 83 7.92 2.88 2.33
C VAL A 83 9.30 3.45 2.69
N ASP A 84 9.89 4.28 1.84
CA ASP A 84 11.15 5.01 2.09
C ASP A 84 10.95 6.45 2.56
N LEU A 85 9.70 6.91 2.62
CA LEU A 85 9.36 8.26 3.03
C LEU A 85 8.93 8.30 4.50
N GLU A 86 9.20 9.44 5.14
CA GLU A 86 8.65 9.76 6.45
C GLU A 86 7.19 10.25 6.33
N GLY A 87 6.46 10.26 7.45
CA GLY A 87 5.10 10.81 7.53
C GLY A 87 3.95 9.80 7.47
N TRP A 88 4.25 8.51 7.68
CA TRP A 88 3.23 7.50 7.94
C TRP A 88 2.61 7.69 9.33
N GLU A 89 1.28 7.59 9.41
CA GLU A 89 0.54 7.58 10.67
C GLU A 89 -0.47 6.42 10.64
N THR A 90 -0.58 5.68 11.75
CA THR A 90 -1.53 4.57 11.94
C THR A 90 -2.43 4.81 13.16
N ALA A 91 -3.62 4.21 13.15
CA ALA A 91 -4.56 4.21 14.27
C ALA A 91 -4.22 3.14 15.33
#